data_AF-A0A4Q3TFW4-F1
#
_entry.id   AF-A0A4Q3TFW4-F1
#
_cell.length_a   1.000
_cell.length_b   1.000
_cell.length_c   1.000
_cell.angle_alpha   90.00
_cell.angle_beta   90.00
_cell.angle_gamma   90.00
#
_symmetry.space_group_name_H-M   'P 1'
#
loop_
_entity.id
_entity.type
_entity.pdbx_description
1 polymer ?
#
loop_
_entity_poly.entity_id
_entity_poly.type
_entity_poly.pdbx_seq_one_letter_code
_entity_poly.pdbx_strand_id
1 'polypeptide(L)' 'MNRLASILPAAQVLVSVDATSKKRAFEEAGLLFENLHGLSRALITDS' A
#
# COMPACT_ATOMS: atom_id res chain seq x y z
N MET A 1 -3.26 7.16 22.70
CA MET A 1 -3.42 6.93 21.25
C MET A 1 -2.14 7.36 20.54
N ASN A 2 -1.55 6.50 19.69
CA ASN A 2 -0.32 6.82 18.97
C ASN A 2 -0.63 7.51 17.62
N ARG A 3 0.38 8.11 16.99
CA ARG A 3 0.23 8.83 15.71
C ARG A 3 -0.09 7.92 14.52
N LEU A 4 0.14 6.61 14.63
CA LEU A 4 -0.19 5.67 13.55
C LEU A 4 -1.70 5.44 13.45
N ALA A 5 -2.39 5.42 14.60
CA ALA A 5 -3.83 5.20 14.64
C ALA A 5 -4.63 6.25 13.83
N SER A 6 -4.09 7.45 13.62
CA SER A 6 -4.74 8.49 12.81
C SER A 6 -4.54 8.34 11.30
N ILE A 7 -3.57 7.55 10.84
CA ILE A 7 -3.21 7.45 9.42
C ILE A 7 -3.22 6.03 8.85
N LEU A 8 -3.30 5.00 9.70
CA LEU A 8 -3.20 3.59 9.29
C LEU A 8 -4.44 2.80 9.73
N PRO A 9 -5.62 3.01 9.10
CA PRO A 9 -6.80 2.19 9.33
C PRO A 9 -6.54 0.75 8.88
N ALA A 10 -7.28 -0.21 9.44
CA ALA A 10 -7.10 -1.64 9.14
C ALA A 10 -7.23 -1.99 7.66
N ALA A 11 -8.06 -1.25 6.90
CA ALA A 11 -8.18 -1.42 5.45
C ALA A 11 -6.88 -1.18 4.68
N GLN A 12 -5.93 -0.41 5.24
CA GLN A 12 -4.60 -0.15 4.67
C GLN A 12 -3.55 -1.19 5.11
N VAL A 13 -3.94 -2.26 5.81
CA VAL A 13 -3.02 -3.27 6.33
C VAL A 13 -3.23 -4.58 5.59
N LEU A 14 -2.25 -4.94 4.76
CA LEU A 14 -2.17 -6.25 4.11
C LEU A 14 -1.15 -7.12 4.86
N VAL A 15 -1.54 -8.34 5.22
CA VAL A 15 -0.68 -9.32 5.88
C VAL A 15 -0.51 -10.54 4.99
N SER A 16 0.63 -11.24 5.12
CA SER A 16 0.94 -12.43 4.34
C SER A 16 0.89 -12.21 2.82
N VAL A 17 1.29 -11.02 2.37
CA VAL A 17 1.40 -10.70 0.94
C VAL A 17 2.49 -11.56 0.31
N ASP A 18 2.15 -12.28 -0.75
CA ASP A 18 3.10 -13.06 -1.53
C ASP A 18 3.90 -12.15 -2.48
N ALA A 19 4.97 -11.56 -1.96
CA ALA A 19 5.87 -10.69 -2.70
C ALA A 19 7.31 -11.20 -2.61
N THR A 20 7.77 -11.87 -3.66
CA THR A 20 9.13 -12.42 -3.76
C THR A 20 10.19 -11.40 -4.21
N SER A 21 9.77 -10.17 -4.56
CA SER A 21 10.66 -9.09 -4.97
C SER A 21 10.17 -7.73 -4.46
N LYS A 22 11.10 -6.78 -4.36
CA LYS A 22 10.78 -5.38 -4.01
C LYS A 22 9.74 -4.80 -4.96
N LYS A 23 9.91 -4.97 -6.28
CA LYS A 23 8.95 -4.49 -7.28
C LYS A 23 7.55 -5.01 -7.00
N ARG A 24 7.41 -6.32 -6.74
CA ARG A 24 6.12 -6.94 -6.42
C ARG A 24 5.48 -6.35 -5.17
N ALA A 25 6.26 -6.08 -4.12
CA ALA A 25 5.74 -5.42 -2.92
C ALA A 25 5.22 -4.00 -3.18
N PHE A 26 5.89 -3.22 -4.04
CA PHE A 26 5.42 -1.88 -4.44
C PHE A 26 4.21 -1.92 -5.35
N GLU A 27 4.05 -2.94 -6.20
CA GLU A 27 2.83 -3.14 -6.98
C GLU A 27 1.61 -3.37 -6.08
N GLU A 28 1.76 -4.17 -5.03
CA GLU A 28 0.70 -4.42 -4.04
C GLU A 28 0.35 -3.17 -3.24
N ALA A 29 1.36 -2.39 -2.84
CA ALA A 29 1.13 -1.07 -2.23
C ALA A 29 0.40 -0.12 -3.21
N GLY A 30 0.84 -0.06 -4.47
CA GLY A 30 0.20 0.77 -5.50
C GLY A 30 -1.27 0.40 -5.70
N LEU A 31 -1.57 -0.89 -5.78
CA LEU A 31 -2.94 -1.42 -5.84
C LEU A 31 -3.78 -1.00 -4.63
N LEU A 32 -3.23 -1.06 -3.43
CA LEU A 32 -3.91 -0.66 -2.21
C LEU A 32 -4.29 0.82 -2.22
N PHE A 33 -3.36 1.70 -2.61
CA PHE A 33 -3.60 3.14 -2.70
C PHE A 33 -4.59 3.49 -3.82
N GLU A 34 -4.51 2.81 -4.97
CA GLU A 34 -5.47 2.99 -6.06
C GLU A 34 -6.89 2.62 -5.63
N ASN A 35 -7.07 1.48 -4.97
CA ASN A 35 -8.38 1.00 -4.53
C ASN A 35 -8.99 1.85 -3.41
N LEU A 36 -8.18 2.32 -2.44
CA LEU A 36 -8.69 3.05 -1.28
C LEU A 36 -8.77 4.56 -1.49
N HIS A 37 -7.92 5.12 -2.36
CA HIS A 37 -7.75 6.56 -2.50
C HIS A 37 -7.84 7.07 -3.95
N GLY A 38 -8.00 6.19 -4.94
CA GLY A 38 -8.07 6.57 -6.35
C GLY A 38 -6.77 7.14 -6.92
N LEU A 39 -5.65 6.93 -6.21
CA LEU A 39 -4.34 7.43 -6.62
C LEU A 39 -3.73 6.50 -7.68
N SER A 40 -3.15 7.08 -8.74
CA SER A 40 -2.46 6.30 -9.76
C SER A 40 -1.25 5.56 -9.16
N ARG A 41 -1.05 4.31 -9.56
CA ARG A 41 0.08 3.48 -9.10
C ARG A 41 1.44 4.10 -9.43
N ALA A 42 1.53 4.86 -10.54
CA ALA A 42 2.73 5.57 -10.96
C ALA A 42 3.13 6.71 -10.00
N LEU A 43 2.21 7.20 -9.17
CA LEU A 43 2.49 8.18 -8.11
C LEU A 43 3.07 7.52 -6.85
N ILE A 44 2.92 6.20 -6.70
CA ILE A 44 3.32 5.45 -5.51
C ILE A 44 4.72 4.84 -5.70
N THR A 45 5.08 4.48 -6.93
CA THR A 45 6.38 3.88 -7.25
C THR A 45 6.85 4.22 -8.65
N ASP A 46 8.14 4.50 -8.78
CA ASP A 46 8.85 4.72 -10.05
C ASP A 46 9.54 3.44 -10.59
N SER A 47 9.24 2.26 -10.01
CA SER A 47 10.00 1.00 -10.20
C SER A 47 9.62 0.18 -11.44
#